data_AF-A0A2P2MEP2-F1
#
_entry.id   AF-A0A2P2MEP2-F1
#
_cell.length_a   1.000
_cell.length_b   1.000
_cell.length_c   1.000
_cell.angle_alpha   90.00
_cell.angle_beta   90.00
_cell.angle_gamma   90.00
#
_symmetry.space_group_name_H-M   'P 1'
#
loop_
_entity.id
_entity.type
_entity.pdbx_description
1 polymer ?
#
loop_
_entity_poly.entity_id
_entity_poly.type
_entity_poly.pdbx_seq_one_letter_code
_entity_poly.pdbx_strand_id
1 'polypeptide(L)'
;MLELQTLHNFFPNLKHLDLTFNNLQGTSFGSYYLNNLEQLLLDYSTVDDNFLQSIGALVSLRILSMQQLNASQLTQGWPHLKSLKRLVLIRSTTLNYKMWQTMGNLISLEDLSMYDCQLSGPIPTAQGTINLP
;
A
#
# COMPACT_ATOMS: atom_id res chain seq x y z
N MET A 1 -8.78 17.72 -11.39
CA MET A 1 -8.69 16.71 -10.31
C MET A 1 -8.35 15.39 -11.00
N LEU A 2 -7.32 14.66 -10.56
CA LEU A 2 -6.91 13.42 -11.22
C LEU A 2 -7.94 12.32 -10.88
N GLU A 3 -8.73 11.88 -11.85
CA GLU A 3 -9.70 10.80 -11.64
C GLU A 3 -9.07 9.44 -11.96
N LEU A 4 -8.42 8.82 -10.97
CA LEU A 4 -7.71 7.55 -11.14
C LEU A 4 -8.59 6.41 -11.67
N GLN A 5 -9.88 6.43 -11.34
CA GLN A 5 -10.89 5.49 -11.87
C GLN A 5 -11.00 5.50 -13.40
N THR A 6 -10.71 6.63 -14.05
CA THR A 6 -10.80 6.75 -15.52
C THR A 6 -9.60 6.14 -16.25
N LEU A 7 -8.47 5.91 -15.55
CA LEU A 7 -7.25 5.37 -16.17
C LEU A 7 -7.49 4.04 -16.88
N HIS A 8 -8.40 3.21 -16.35
CA HIS A 8 -8.76 1.94 -16.98
C HIS A 8 -9.32 2.11 -18.41
N ASN A 9 -10.06 3.20 -18.67
CA ASN A 9 -10.66 3.46 -19.99
C ASN A 9 -9.60 3.75 -21.06
N PHE A 10 -8.46 4.33 -20.65
CA PHE A 10 -7.37 4.69 -21.55
C PHE A 10 -6.26 3.65 -21.57
N PHE A 11 -6.05 2.96 -20.44
CA PHE A 11 -4.95 2.03 -20.21
C PHE A 11 -5.48 0.73 -19.57
N PRO A 12 -6.26 -0.09 -20.30
CA PRO A 12 -6.88 -1.30 -19.75
C PRO A 12 -5.86 -2.35 -19.28
N ASN A 13 -4.64 -2.30 -19.82
CA ASN A 13 -3.53 -3.21 -19.50
C ASN A 13 -2.44 -2.55 -18.65
N LEU A 14 -2.74 -1.45 -17.96
CA LEU A 14 -1.76 -0.75 -17.13
C LEU A 14 -1.22 -1.69 -16.02
N LYS A 15 0.10 -1.91 -16.03
CA LYS A 15 0.80 -2.75 -15.06
C LYS A 15 1.61 -1.97 -14.03
N HIS A 16 2.12 -0.81 -14.42
CA HIS A 16 2.96 0.02 -13.58
C HIS A 16 2.39 1.43 -13.56
N LEU A 17 2.17 1.96 -12.36
CA LEU A 17 1.65 3.29 -12.15
C LEU A 17 2.53 4.01 -11.15
N ASP A 18 3.17 5.07 -11.61
CA ASP A 18 3.95 5.96 -10.78
C ASP A 18 3.14 7.23 -10.50
N LEU A 19 2.82 7.46 -9.23
CA LEU A 19 2.13 8.65 -8.74
C LEU A 19 3.02 9.43 -7.76
N THR A 20 4.33 9.27 -7.83
CA THR A 20 5.30 9.98 -6.99
C THR A 20 5.12 11.50 -7.13
N PHE A 21 5.23 12.25 -6.03
CA PHE A 21 5.06 13.71 -5.98
C PHE A 21 3.67 14.22 -6.42
N ASN A 22 2.58 13.54 -6.05
CA ASN A 22 1.21 13.99 -6.33
C ASN A 22 0.40 14.30 -5.08
N ASN A 23 -0.59 15.19 -5.24
CA ASN A 23 -1.66 15.34 -4.26
C ASN A 23 -2.87 14.47 -4.66
N LEU A 24 -3.06 13.38 -3.92
CA LEU A 24 -4.05 12.35 -4.15
C LEU A 24 -5.21 12.41 -3.14
N GLN A 25 -5.29 13.47 -2.33
CA GLN A 25 -6.44 13.67 -1.43
C GLN A 25 -7.75 13.76 -2.20
N GLY A 26 -8.78 13.08 -1.71
CA GLY A 26 -10.07 12.96 -2.36
C GLY A 26 -10.08 12.08 -3.62
N THR A 27 -8.96 11.44 -3.97
CA THR A 27 -8.90 10.47 -5.07
C THR A 27 -9.01 9.04 -4.54
N SER A 28 -9.41 8.12 -5.40
CA SER A 28 -9.50 6.70 -5.05
C SER A 28 -9.34 5.82 -6.27
N PHE A 29 -8.89 4.58 -6.04
CA PHE A 29 -9.07 3.51 -6.99
C PHE A 29 -10.52 3.02 -6.92
N GLY A 30 -11.22 3.00 -8.05
CA GLY A 30 -12.55 2.41 -8.10
C GLY A 30 -12.46 0.88 -8.00
N SER A 31 -13.39 0.25 -7.29
CA SER A 31 -13.56 -1.20 -7.32
C SER A 31 -13.64 -1.65 -8.78
N TYR A 32 -12.81 -2.63 -9.17
CA TYR A 32 -12.76 -3.25 -10.51
C TYR A 32 -11.97 -2.52 -11.61
N TYR A 33 -11.41 -1.34 -11.35
CA TYR A 33 -10.61 -0.61 -12.33
C TYR A 33 -9.12 -0.77 -12.00
N LEU A 34 -8.32 -1.25 -12.96
CA LEU A 34 -6.87 -1.57 -12.81
C LEU A 34 -6.52 -2.93 -12.19
N ASN A 35 -7.32 -3.98 -12.46
CA ASN A 35 -7.02 -5.35 -12.03
C ASN A 35 -5.69 -5.93 -12.57
N ASN A 36 -5.06 -5.28 -13.55
CA ASN A 36 -3.77 -5.69 -14.10
C ASN A 36 -2.58 -4.95 -13.47
N LEU A 37 -2.83 -4.03 -12.54
CA LEU A 37 -1.77 -3.22 -11.95
C LEU A 37 -0.92 -4.08 -10.99
N GLU A 38 0.35 -4.21 -11.32
CA GLU A 38 1.34 -5.00 -10.57
C GLU A 38 2.24 -4.12 -9.70
N GLN A 39 2.44 -2.85 -10.06
CA GLN A 39 3.29 -1.91 -9.32
C GLN A 39 2.63 -0.55 -9.14
N LEU A 40 2.71 -0.03 -7.92
CA LEU A 40 2.25 1.29 -7.54
C LEU A 40 3.33 2.00 -6.72
N LEU A 41 3.75 3.18 -7.18
CA LEU A 41 4.67 4.06 -6.46
C LEU A 41 3.93 5.31 -5.98
N LEU A 42 4.02 5.60 -4.68
CA LEU A 42 3.33 6.72 -4.02
C LEU A 42 4.32 7.64 -3.27
N ASP A 43 5.58 7.57 -3.63
CA ASP A 43 6.64 8.24 -2.89
C ASP A 43 6.44 9.75 -2.92
N TYR A 44 6.57 10.40 -1.76
CA TYR A 44 6.38 11.85 -1.61
C TYR A 44 4.99 12.37 -2.03
N SER A 45 3.96 11.52 -1.99
CA SER A 45 2.59 11.92 -2.30
C SER A 45 1.77 12.16 -1.03
N THR A 46 0.77 13.04 -1.14
CA THR A 46 -0.20 13.28 -0.05
C THR A 46 -1.47 12.50 -0.33
N VAL A 47 -1.84 11.62 0.59
CA VAL A 47 -3.04 10.77 0.51
C VAL A 47 -3.93 11.01 1.71
N ASP A 48 -5.19 10.57 1.62
CA ASP A 48 -6.08 10.45 2.77
C ASP A 48 -6.40 8.98 3.07
N ASP A 49 -7.14 8.73 4.14
CA ASP A 49 -7.50 7.37 4.55
C ASP A 49 -8.37 6.66 3.49
N ASN A 50 -9.19 7.40 2.72
CA ASN A 50 -10.02 6.84 1.65
C ASN A 50 -9.17 6.31 0.49
N PHE A 51 -8.14 7.06 0.08
CA PHE A 51 -7.19 6.62 -0.92
C PHE A 51 -6.50 5.32 -0.48
N LEU A 52 -6.02 5.27 0.78
CA LEU A 52 -5.34 4.10 1.33
C LEU A 52 -6.25 2.87 1.44
N GLN A 53 -7.52 3.06 1.77
CA GLN A 53 -8.52 2.00 1.72
C GLN A 53 -8.70 1.47 0.29
N SER A 54 -8.77 2.37 -0.69
CA SER A 54 -9.02 2.03 -2.09
C SER A 54 -7.90 1.19 -2.74
N ILE A 55 -6.66 1.26 -2.22
CA ILE A 55 -5.55 0.40 -2.67
C ILE A 55 -5.93 -1.09 -2.56
N GLY A 56 -6.80 -1.47 -1.61
CA GLY A 56 -7.29 -2.85 -1.47
C GLY A 56 -8.03 -3.40 -2.70
N ALA A 57 -8.49 -2.53 -3.61
CA ALA A 57 -9.09 -2.95 -4.89
C ALA A 57 -8.05 -3.48 -5.90
N LEU A 58 -6.77 -3.19 -5.70
CA LEU A 58 -5.67 -3.55 -6.60
C LEU A 58 -5.18 -4.99 -6.31
N VAL A 59 -6.03 -5.98 -6.58
CA VAL A 59 -5.80 -7.39 -6.19
C VAL A 59 -4.58 -8.05 -6.83
N SER A 60 -4.11 -7.53 -7.96
CA SER A 60 -2.90 -8.01 -8.65
C SER A 60 -1.63 -7.28 -8.24
N LEU A 61 -1.70 -6.34 -7.30
CA LEU A 61 -0.57 -5.53 -6.89
C LEU A 61 0.51 -6.41 -6.24
N ARG A 62 1.74 -6.32 -6.75
CA ARG A 62 2.91 -7.09 -6.33
C ARG A 62 3.95 -6.23 -5.64
N ILE A 63 4.06 -4.96 -6.05
CA ILE A 63 5.02 -4.00 -5.52
C ILE A 63 4.29 -2.72 -5.10
N LEU A 64 4.48 -2.32 -3.86
CA LEU A 64 3.99 -1.06 -3.31
C LEU A 64 5.15 -0.30 -2.66
N SER A 65 5.40 0.93 -3.12
CA SER A 65 6.36 1.86 -2.52
C SER A 65 5.66 3.05 -1.90
N MET A 66 6.00 3.34 -0.65
CA MET A 66 5.43 4.43 0.13
C MET A 66 6.52 5.12 0.96
N GLN A 67 7.04 6.21 0.42
CA GLN A 67 7.98 7.10 1.10
C GLN A 67 7.31 8.40 1.57
N GLN A 68 7.59 8.79 2.82
CA GLN A 68 7.14 10.05 3.43
C GLN A 68 5.61 10.23 3.39
N LEU A 69 4.90 9.12 3.59
CA LEU A 69 3.44 9.09 3.68
C LEU A 69 3.00 9.24 5.14
N ASN A 70 2.29 10.35 5.41
CA ASN A 70 1.71 10.66 6.72
C ASN A 70 0.23 10.28 6.70
N ALA A 71 -0.12 9.13 7.25
CA ALA A 71 -1.52 8.73 7.38
C ALA A 71 -1.78 8.00 8.69
N SER A 72 -2.93 8.30 9.29
CA SER A 72 -3.35 7.67 10.55
C SER A 72 -3.71 6.19 10.36
N GLN A 73 -4.14 5.81 9.14
CA GLN A 73 -4.56 4.45 8.83
C GLN A 73 -3.90 3.87 7.57
N LEU A 74 -2.57 3.90 7.53
CA LEU A 74 -1.74 3.42 6.41
C LEU A 74 -2.12 2.03 5.88
N THR A 75 -2.64 1.14 6.74
CA THR A 75 -2.84 -0.28 6.41
C THR A 75 -4.25 -0.68 6.00
N GLN A 76 -5.22 0.23 5.91
CA GLN A 76 -6.62 -0.16 5.70
C GLN A 76 -6.87 -1.05 4.47
N GLY A 77 -6.20 -0.78 3.34
CA GLY A 77 -6.35 -1.59 2.13
C GLY A 77 -5.53 -2.90 2.13
N TRP A 78 -4.54 -3.03 3.02
CA TRP A 78 -3.58 -4.14 3.00
C TRP A 78 -4.18 -5.54 3.20
N PRO A 79 -5.26 -5.75 4.00
CA PRO A 79 -5.87 -7.08 4.14
C PRO A 79 -6.28 -7.72 2.82
N HIS A 80 -6.51 -6.94 1.76
CA HIS A 80 -6.93 -7.40 0.44
C HIS A 80 -5.77 -7.61 -0.53
N LEU A 81 -4.55 -7.14 -0.21
CA LEU A 81 -3.37 -7.22 -1.08
C LEU A 81 -2.69 -8.60 -1.01
N LYS A 82 -3.43 -9.66 -1.35
CA LYS A 82 -2.96 -11.06 -1.24
C LYS A 82 -1.82 -11.41 -2.19
N SER A 83 -1.63 -10.63 -3.26
CA SER A 83 -0.58 -10.82 -4.27
C SER A 83 0.69 -10.01 -4.00
N LEU A 84 0.70 -9.18 -2.93
CA LEU A 84 1.82 -8.27 -2.66
C LEU A 84 3.06 -9.06 -2.23
N LYS A 85 4.15 -8.89 -2.99
CA LYS A 85 5.43 -9.56 -2.77
C LYS A 85 6.48 -8.64 -2.18
N ARG A 86 6.46 -7.36 -2.55
CA ARG A 86 7.40 -6.35 -2.06
C ARG A 86 6.65 -5.15 -1.51
N LEU A 87 6.98 -4.78 -0.28
CA LEU A 87 6.51 -3.57 0.38
C LEU A 87 7.71 -2.72 0.80
N VAL A 88 7.77 -1.49 0.31
CA VAL A 88 8.81 -0.51 0.66
C VAL A 88 8.15 0.62 1.46
N LEU A 89 8.60 0.80 2.69
CA LEU A 89 8.16 1.86 3.60
C LEU A 89 9.37 2.69 4.01
N ILE A 90 9.35 3.99 3.69
CA ILE A 90 10.44 4.89 4.04
C ILE A 90 9.86 6.11 4.75
N ARG A 91 10.41 6.48 5.91
CA ARG A 91 9.98 7.67 6.66
C ARG A 91 8.48 7.68 7.01
N SER A 92 7.88 6.51 7.17
CA SER A 92 6.47 6.41 7.56
C SER A 92 6.32 6.66 9.06
N THR A 93 5.36 7.51 9.42
CA THR A 93 5.34 8.20 10.72
C THR A 93 4.79 7.39 11.88
N THR A 94 4.16 6.23 11.65
CA THR A 94 3.64 5.45 12.78
C THR A 94 3.48 3.98 12.43
N LEU A 95 4.47 3.19 12.82
CA LEU A 95 4.38 1.74 12.78
C LEU A 95 4.04 1.26 14.20
N ASN A 96 2.82 0.79 14.38
CA ASN A 96 2.29 0.34 15.67
C ASN A 96 1.80 -1.11 15.59
N TYR A 97 1.34 -1.66 16.71
CA TYR A 97 0.82 -3.03 16.80
C TYR A 97 -0.25 -3.37 15.74
N LYS A 98 -1.18 -2.44 15.46
CA LYS A 98 -2.23 -2.63 14.46
C LYS A 98 -1.65 -2.79 13.05
N MET A 99 -0.60 -2.05 12.72
CA MET A 99 0.10 -2.20 11.45
C MET A 99 0.67 -3.61 11.32
N TRP A 100 1.35 -4.10 12.34
CA TRP A 100 1.95 -5.43 12.32
C TRP A 100 0.92 -6.55 12.16
N GLN A 101 -0.21 -6.47 12.89
CA GLN A 101 -1.33 -7.40 12.69
C GLN A 101 -1.85 -7.35 11.25
N THR A 102 -1.95 -6.15 10.68
CA THR A 102 -2.45 -6.00 9.32
C THR A 102 -1.46 -6.57 8.30
N MET A 103 -0.15 -6.39 8.53
CA MET A 103 0.92 -6.94 7.70
C MET A 103 0.90 -8.47 7.67
N GLY A 104 0.45 -9.13 8.75
CA GLY A 104 0.21 -10.59 8.76
C GLY A 104 -0.82 -11.08 7.73
N ASN A 105 -1.63 -10.19 7.14
CA ASN A 105 -2.55 -10.52 6.05
C ASN A 105 -1.91 -10.52 4.66
N LEU A 106 -0.68 -10.01 4.54
CA LEU A 106 0.10 -9.98 3.30
C LEU A 106 0.80 -11.33 3.11
N ILE A 107 0.01 -12.37 2.88
CA ILE A 107 0.45 -13.77 2.88
C ILE A 107 1.51 -14.13 1.81
N SER A 108 1.68 -13.28 0.79
CA SER A 108 2.66 -13.47 -0.29
C SER A 108 3.88 -12.56 -0.15
N LEU A 109 4.00 -11.81 0.96
CA LEU A 109 5.08 -10.86 1.15
C LEU A 109 6.42 -11.60 1.29
N GLU A 110 7.33 -11.34 0.36
CA GLU A 110 8.66 -11.94 0.29
C GLU A 110 9.75 -10.93 0.68
N ASP A 111 9.49 -9.64 0.47
CA ASP A 111 10.45 -8.56 0.67
C ASP A 111 9.79 -7.37 1.38
N LEU A 112 10.29 -7.05 2.57
CA LEU A 112 9.88 -5.92 3.37
C LEU A 112 11.08 -5.01 3.62
N SER A 113 11.05 -3.83 3.00
CA SER A 113 12.07 -2.80 3.21
C SER A 113 11.50 -1.67 4.05
N MET A 114 12.15 -1.37 5.17
CA MET A 114 11.74 -0.34 6.12
C MET A 114 12.94 0.52 6.49
N TYR A 115 12.87 1.81 6.20
CA TYR A 115 13.96 2.75 6.51
C TYR A 115 13.41 4.01 7.17
N ASP A 116 14.04 4.43 8.28
CA ASP A 116 13.67 5.66 9.00
C ASP A 116 12.19 5.69 9.42
N CYS A 117 11.60 4.51 9.67
CA CYS A 117 10.23 4.40 10.15
C CYS A 117 10.23 4.34 11.68
N GLN A 118 9.41 5.17 12.32
CA GLN A 118 9.32 5.23 13.77
C GLN A 118 8.59 3.99 14.32
N LEU A 119 9.37 2.94 14.56
CA LEU A 119 8.92 1.70 15.17
C LEU A 119 8.55 1.94 16.63
N SER A 120 7.29 1.69 16.97
CA SER A 120 6.79 1.82 18.33
C SER A 120 5.99 0.58 18.74
N GLY A 121 6.12 0.19 20.01
CA GLY A 121 5.46 -1.00 20.56
C GLY A 121 6.17 -2.32 20.22
N PRO A 122 5.66 -3.45 20.74
CA PRO A 122 6.28 -4.75 20.54
C PRO A 122 6.14 -5.20 19.08
N ILE A 123 7.24 -5.68 18.50
CA ILE A 123 7.20 -6.50 17.29
C ILE A 123 6.43 -7.78 17.68
N PRO A 124 5.39 -8.20 16.93
CA PRO A 124 4.65 -9.40 17.29
C PRO A 124 5.59 -10.59 17.26
N THR A 125 5.67 -11.32 18.37
CA THR A 125 6.32 -12.62 18.41
C THR A 125 5.47 -13.63 17.64
N ALA A 126 6.12 -14.66 17.09
CA ALA A 126 5.61 -15.62 16.10
C ALA A 126 4.28 -16.33 16.41
N GLN A 127 3.67 -16.11 17.57
CA GLN A 127 2.34 -16.61 17.92
C GLN A 127 1.19 -15.81 17.30
N GLY A 128 1.47 -14.79 16.46
CA GLY A 128 0.47 -13.95 15.80
C GLY A 128 0.74 -13.62 14.33
N THR A 129 1.38 -14.53 13.58
CA THR A 129 1.62 -14.47 12.12
C THR A 129 2.50 -13.32 11.61
N ILE A 130 3.82 -13.51 11.73
CA ILE A 130 4.77 -13.09 10.71
C ILE A 130 5.65 -14.32 10.42
N ASN A 131 5.30 -15.10 9.40
CA ASN A 131 6.23 -16.08 8.82
C ASN A 131 7.00 -15.33 7.72
N LEU A 132 8.21 -14.87 8.04
CA LEU A 132 9.19 -14.59 7.01
C LEU A 132 9.78 -15.94 6.57
N PRO A 133 9.98 -16.19 5.26
CA PRO A 133 10.71 -17.36 4.78
C PRO A 133 12.17 -17.40 5.29
#